data_AF-A0A0B3YFC8-F1
#
_entry.id   AF-A0A0B3YFC8-F1
#
_cell.length_a   1.000
_cell.length_b   1.000
_cell.length_c   1.000
_cell.angle_alpha   90.00
_cell.angle_beta   90.00
_cell.angle_gamma   90.00
#
_symmetry.space_group_name_H-M   'P 1'
#
loop_
_entity.id
_entity.type
_entity.pdbx_description
1 polymer ?
#
loop_
_entity_poly.entity_id
_entity_poly.type
_entity_poly.pdbx_seq_one_letter_code
_entity_poly.pdbx_strand_id
1 'polypeptide(L)'
;MNKNKKDSDTTKNLIKASIALVFAISLGLAINFFHIGEEDTTVKALTEQFDTFKRHVVSSHWQWRVRQPTTMIMLIHYDDSGSEINRTPVRMNHNGWPTADLSDAGCEKIWQSVVASPLRVDGFKIHAQYYAELDVSEENYWCRYSLSKGTYFDYYPASGSVSPLKD
;
A
#
# COMPACT_ATOMS: atom_id res chain seq x y z
N MET A 1 60.59 -35.49 10.54
CA MET A 1 59.40 -35.17 11.37
C MET A 1 58.46 -34.10 10.77
N ASN A 2 58.41 -33.88 9.44
CA ASN A 2 57.72 -32.72 8.85
C ASN A 2 56.61 -33.04 7.80
N LYS A 3 56.33 -34.32 7.50
CA LYS A 3 55.29 -34.71 6.54
C LYS A 3 53.88 -34.64 7.14
N ASN A 4 53.70 -35.14 8.37
CA ASN A 4 52.38 -35.21 9.02
C ASN A 4 51.73 -33.85 9.30
N LYS A 5 52.53 -32.77 9.45
CA LYS A 5 52.02 -31.43 9.71
C LYS A 5 51.46 -30.77 8.43
N LYS A 6 52.13 -31.00 7.30
CA LYS A 6 51.74 -30.47 5.98
C LYS A 6 50.46 -31.11 5.44
N ASP A 7 50.29 -32.42 5.65
CA ASP A 7 49.08 -33.14 5.24
C ASP A 7 47.86 -32.74 6.09
N SER A 8 48.05 -32.48 7.39
CA SER A 8 47.00 -32.01 8.29
C SER A 8 46.49 -30.60 7.93
N ASP A 9 47.39 -29.67 7.60
CA ASP A 9 47.00 -28.32 7.20
C ASP A 9 46.34 -28.31 5.81
N THR A 10 46.77 -29.18 4.90
CA THR A 10 46.15 -29.34 3.57
C THR A 10 44.73 -29.90 3.69
N THR A 11 44.50 -30.91 4.53
CA THR A 11 43.15 -31.48 4.76
C THR A 11 42.22 -30.48 5.45
N LYS A 12 42.70 -29.70 6.42
CA LYS A 12 41.88 -28.64 7.07
C LYS A 12 41.44 -27.56 6.08
N ASN A 13 42.31 -27.16 5.16
CA ASN A 13 41.98 -26.16 4.15
C ASN A 13 41.00 -26.71 3.11
N LEU A 14 41.13 -27.99 2.73
CA LEU A 14 40.18 -28.70 1.86
C LEU A 14 38.78 -28.77 2.47
N ILE A 15 38.68 -29.04 3.78
CA ILE A 15 37.38 -29.08 4.50
C ILE A 15 36.75 -27.68 4.55
N LYS A 16 37.52 -26.63 4.80
CA LYS A 16 36.99 -25.25 4.78
C LYS A 16 36.47 -24.86 3.41
N ALA A 17 37.20 -25.23 2.35
CA ALA A 17 36.80 -24.96 0.97
C ALA A 17 35.52 -25.71 0.59
N SER A 18 35.36 -26.97 1.02
CA SER A 18 34.15 -27.73 0.73
C SER A 18 32.92 -27.17 1.46
N ILE A 19 33.06 -26.76 2.71
CA ILE A 19 31.98 -26.10 3.48
C ILE A 19 31.55 -24.80 2.78
N ALA A 20 32.52 -23.97 2.37
CA ALA A 20 32.22 -22.72 1.67
C ALA A 20 31.49 -22.96 0.34
N LEU A 21 31.88 -24.00 -0.41
CA LEU A 21 31.25 -24.38 -1.67
C LEU A 21 29.80 -24.85 -1.45
N VAL A 22 29.57 -25.73 -0.47
CA VAL A 22 28.24 -26.22 -0.13
C VAL A 22 27.34 -25.06 0.33
N PHE A 23 27.87 -24.15 1.14
CA PHE A 23 27.14 -22.96 1.57
C PHE A 23 26.76 -22.06 0.39
N ALA A 24 27.68 -21.81 -0.54
CA ALA A 24 27.40 -21.00 -1.74
C ALA A 24 26.32 -21.62 -2.64
N ILE A 25 26.37 -22.94 -2.84
CA ILE A 25 25.35 -23.68 -3.61
C ILE A 25 24.00 -23.62 -2.89
N SER A 26 23.99 -23.86 -1.57
CA SER A 26 22.79 -23.74 -0.74
C SER A 26 22.18 -22.35 -0.81
N LEU A 27 23.00 -21.29 -0.78
CA LEU A 27 22.54 -19.91 -0.87
C LEU A 27 21.93 -19.63 -2.25
N GLY A 28 22.60 -20.08 -3.32
CA GLY A 28 22.09 -19.92 -4.69
C GLY A 28 20.76 -20.65 -4.92
N LEU A 29 20.62 -21.87 -4.39
CA LEU A 29 19.37 -22.62 -4.42
C LEU A 29 18.27 -21.94 -3.58
N ALA A 30 18.61 -21.41 -2.40
CA ALA A 30 17.67 -20.69 -1.56
C ALA A 30 17.16 -19.41 -2.25
N ILE A 31 18.05 -18.61 -2.85
CA ILE A 31 17.69 -17.41 -3.60
C ILE A 31 16.74 -17.74 -4.75
N ASN A 32 17.02 -18.82 -5.48
CA ASN A 32 16.18 -19.27 -6.60
C ASN A 32 14.82 -19.83 -6.12
N PHE A 33 14.84 -20.73 -5.14
CA PHE A 33 13.63 -21.38 -4.62
C PHE A 33 12.69 -20.39 -3.93
N PHE A 34 13.23 -19.53 -3.06
CA PHE A 34 12.45 -18.54 -2.33
C PHE A 34 12.18 -17.26 -3.12
N HIS A 35 12.60 -17.17 -4.39
CA HIS A 35 12.45 -15.97 -5.21
C HIS A 35 12.85 -14.70 -4.43
N ILE A 36 14.02 -14.73 -3.78
CA ILE A 36 14.58 -13.58 -3.03
C ILE A 36 15.14 -12.55 -4.04
N GLY A 37 14.38 -12.24 -5.08
CA GLY A 37 14.47 -10.98 -5.80
C GLY A 37 13.35 -10.10 -5.25
N GLU A 38 13.62 -8.81 -5.05
CA GLU A 38 12.60 -7.83 -4.67
C GLU A 38 11.50 -7.77 -5.75
N GLU A 39 10.53 -8.68 -5.74
CA GLU A 39 9.18 -8.27 -6.14
C GLU A 39 8.83 -7.14 -5.16
N ASP A 40 8.46 -5.96 -5.65
CA ASP A 40 8.17 -4.82 -4.77
C ASP A 40 6.82 -5.08 -4.07
N THR A 41 6.84 -5.98 -3.08
CA THR A 41 5.67 -6.45 -2.34
C THR A 41 4.89 -5.27 -1.78
N THR A 42 5.60 -4.19 -1.44
CA THR A 42 5.01 -2.93 -0.97
C THR A 42 4.16 -2.25 -2.04
N VAL A 43 4.62 -2.20 -3.29
CA VAL A 43 3.84 -1.64 -4.42
C VAL A 43 2.63 -2.53 -4.71
N LYS A 44 2.77 -3.85 -4.63
CA LYS A 44 1.64 -4.78 -4.76
C LYS A 44 0.61 -4.58 -3.66
N ALA A 45 1.04 -4.51 -2.41
CA ALA A 45 0.17 -4.25 -1.26
C ALA A 45 -0.52 -2.86 -1.36
N LEU A 46 0.18 -1.83 -1.86
CA LEU A 46 -0.44 -0.54 -2.17
C LEU A 46 -1.50 -0.69 -3.27
N THR A 47 -1.24 -1.49 -4.30
CA THR A 47 -2.16 -1.72 -5.42
C THR A 47 -3.48 -2.34 -4.93
N GLU A 48 -3.42 -3.31 -4.02
CA GLU A 48 -4.61 -3.92 -3.41
C GLU A 48 -5.44 -2.90 -2.61
N GLN A 49 -4.77 -2.03 -1.84
CA GLN A 49 -5.45 -0.95 -1.12
C GLN A 49 -5.99 0.14 -2.07
N PHE A 50 -5.29 0.43 -3.16
CA PHE A 50 -5.74 1.33 -4.22
C PHE A 50 -7.02 0.84 -4.90
N ASP A 51 -7.10 -0.45 -5.24
CA ASP A 51 -8.29 -1.04 -5.83
C ASP A 51 -9.48 -1.03 -4.85
N THR A 52 -9.21 -1.33 -3.58
CA THR A 52 -10.20 -1.18 -2.50
C THR A 52 -10.69 0.27 -2.40
N PHE A 53 -9.77 1.23 -2.39
CA PHE A 53 -10.08 2.65 -2.34
C PHE A 53 -11.00 3.06 -3.49
N LYS A 54 -10.65 2.73 -4.73
CA LYS A 54 -11.47 3.04 -5.92
C LYS A 54 -12.87 2.47 -5.83
N ARG A 55 -12.97 1.18 -5.49
CA ARG A 55 -14.26 0.50 -5.35
C ARG A 55 -15.13 1.17 -4.29
N HIS A 56 -14.54 1.53 -3.15
CA HIS A 56 -15.25 2.11 -2.02
C HIS A 56 -15.64 3.58 -2.23
N VAL A 57 -14.85 4.36 -2.97
CA VAL A 57 -15.28 5.71 -3.42
C VAL A 57 -16.55 5.61 -4.27
N VAL A 58 -16.56 4.71 -5.25
CA VAL A 58 -17.71 4.53 -6.15
C VAL A 58 -18.92 3.96 -5.40
N SER A 59 -18.74 2.95 -4.55
CA SER A 59 -19.85 2.40 -3.77
C SER A 59 -20.44 3.42 -2.79
N SER A 60 -19.60 4.24 -2.17
CA SER A 60 -20.03 5.34 -1.30
C SER A 60 -20.92 6.34 -2.04
N HIS A 61 -20.53 6.71 -3.27
CA HIS A 61 -21.35 7.59 -4.11
C HIS A 61 -22.72 6.99 -4.40
N TRP A 62 -22.78 5.74 -4.83
CA TRP A 62 -24.05 5.08 -5.13
C TRP A 62 -24.93 4.92 -3.89
N GLN A 63 -24.33 4.58 -2.74
CA GLN A 63 -25.05 4.51 -1.48
C GLN A 63 -25.65 5.87 -1.09
N TRP A 64 -24.89 6.95 -1.24
CA TRP A 64 -25.37 8.31 -1.01
C TRP A 64 -26.51 8.70 -1.95
N ARG A 65 -26.38 8.37 -3.25
CA ARG A 65 -27.41 8.66 -4.26
C ARG A 65 -28.75 8.00 -3.95
N VAL A 66 -28.73 6.77 -3.41
CA VAL A 66 -29.95 6.02 -3.09
C VAL A 66 -30.59 6.46 -1.77
N ARG A 67 -29.80 6.89 -0.78
CA ARG A 67 -30.29 7.23 0.57
C ARG A 67 -30.71 8.69 0.79
N GLN A 68 -30.83 9.47 -0.30
CA GLN A 68 -30.97 10.94 -0.30
C GLN A 68 -29.67 11.67 0.12
N PRO A 69 -29.47 12.94 -0.32
CA PRO A 69 -28.30 13.72 0.04
C PRO A 69 -28.12 13.85 1.56
N THR A 70 -27.02 13.30 2.07
CA THR A 70 -26.59 13.37 3.47
C THR A 70 -25.14 13.80 3.56
N THR A 71 -24.74 14.42 4.67
CA THR A 71 -23.34 14.78 4.93
C THR A 71 -22.49 13.58 5.33
N MET A 72 -23.11 12.44 5.66
CA MET A 72 -22.43 11.24 6.11
C MET A 72 -23.22 9.97 5.76
N ILE A 73 -22.50 8.93 5.32
CA ILE A 73 -23.02 7.58 5.13
C ILE A 73 -22.26 6.58 6.02
N MET A 74 -22.81 5.38 6.18
CA MET A 74 -22.12 4.27 6.83
C MET A 74 -21.69 3.25 5.77
N LEU A 75 -20.40 3.21 5.44
CA LEU A 75 -19.83 2.27 4.48
C LEU A 75 -19.55 0.94 5.19
N ILE A 76 -19.96 -0.16 4.57
CA ILE A 76 -19.71 -1.52 5.06
C ILE A 76 -18.56 -2.12 4.25
N HIS A 77 -17.58 -2.69 4.95
CA HIS A 77 -16.41 -3.33 4.38
C HIS A 77 -16.59 -4.84 4.44
N TYR A 78 -16.38 -5.49 3.31
CA TYR A 78 -16.46 -6.94 3.17
C TYR A 78 -15.09 -7.50 2.84
N ASP A 79 -14.79 -8.69 3.34
CA ASP A 79 -13.68 -9.49 2.85
C ASP A 79 -14.04 -10.20 1.53
N ASP A 80 -13.07 -10.93 0.97
CA ASP A 80 -13.23 -11.66 -0.28
C ASP A 80 -14.25 -12.82 -0.19
N SER A 81 -14.59 -13.27 1.03
CA SER A 81 -15.65 -14.26 1.26
C SER A 81 -17.05 -13.64 1.27
N GLY A 82 -17.14 -12.30 1.23
CA GLY A 82 -18.39 -11.54 1.36
C GLY A 82 -18.83 -11.38 2.81
N SER A 83 -17.98 -11.70 3.78
CA SER A 83 -18.25 -11.48 5.20
C SER A 83 -17.96 -10.03 5.56
N GLU A 84 -18.85 -9.42 6.34
CA GLU A 84 -18.62 -8.08 6.84
C GLU A 84 -17.48 -8.10 7.87
N ILE A 85 -16.46 -7.27 7.63
CA ILE A 85 -15.28 -7.15 8.49
C ILE A 85 -15.22 -5.82 9.24
N ASN A 86 -15.88 -4.78 8.71
CA ASN A 86 -15.87 -3.46 9.34
C ASN A 86 -17.02 -2.57 8.84
N ARG A 87 -17.30 -1.50 9.58
CA ARG A 87 -18.16 -0.39 9.14
C ARG A 87 -17.54 0.95 9.53
N THR A 88 -17.50 1.89 8.60
CA THR A 88 -16.92 3.22 8.84
C THR A 88 -17.89 4.34 8.45
N PRO A 89 -17.98 5.42 9.24
CA PRO A 89 -18.65 6.62 8.80
C PRO A 89 -17.81 7.30 7.72
N VAL A 90 -18.42 7.58 6.56
CA VAL A 90 -17.79 8.31 5.45
C VAL A 90 -18.50 9.64 5.30
N ARG A 91 -17.76 10.74 5.48
CA ARG A 91 -18.27 12.10 5.23
C ARG A 91 -18.35 12.33 3.73
N MET A 92 -19.44 12.95 3.29
CA MET A 92 -19.74 13.18 1.87
C MET A 92 -19.83 14.68 1.58
N ASN A 93 -19.33 15.11 0.43
CA ASN A 93 -19.52 16.47 -0.06
C ASN A 93 -20.90 16.62 -0.72
N HIS A 94 -21.22 17.84 -1.17
CA HIS A 94 -22.49 18.15 -1.82
C HIS A 94 -22.69 17.42 -3.16
N ASN A 95 -21.61 16.97 -3.80
CA ASN A 95 -21.63 16.15 -5.02
C ASN A 95 -21.78 14.64 -4.74
N GLY A 96 -21.83 14.24 -3.47
CA GLY A 96 -21.97 12.85 -3.08
C GLY A 96 -20.68 12.05 -3.18
N TRP A 97 -19.53 12.68 -2.98
CA TRP A 97 -18.22 12.02 -2.96
C TRP A 97 -17.59 12.06 -1.57
N PRO A 98 -16.81 11.04 -1.18
CA PRO A 98 -16.04 11.05 0.06
C PRO A 98 -15.19 12.32 0.21
N THR A 99 -15.24 12.94 1.39
CA THR A 99 -14.53 14.19 1.67
C THR A 99 -14.15 14.30 3.14
N ALA A 100 -13.31 15.28 3.48
CA ALA A 100 -12.90 15.61 4.83
C ALA A 100 -12.43 17.08 4.88
N ASP A 101 -11.84 17.48 6.00
CA ASP A 101 -11.25 18.80 6.19
C ASP A 101 -10.12 19.04 5.16
N LEU A 102 -9.92 20.28 4.71
CA LEU A 102 -8.93 20.66 3.69
C LEU A 102 -7.50 20.66 4.27
N SER A 103 -6.95 19.46 4.52
CA SER A 103 -5.64 19.26 5.15
C SER A 103 -5.12 17.84 4.91
N ASP A 104 -3.82 17.62 5.15
CA ASP A 104 -3.21 16.29 5.14
C ASP A 104 -3.98 15.32 6.04
N ALA A 105 -4.30 15.74 7.27
CA ALA A 105 -5.10 14.95 8.21
C ALA A 105 -6.52 14.65 7.68
N GLY A 106 -7.09 15.52 6.86
CA GLY A 106 -8.34 15.26 6.16
C GLY A 106 -8.19 14.18 5.09
N CYS A 107 -7.13 14.23 4.29
CA CYS A 107 -6.81 13.14 3.36
C CYS A 107 -6.58 11.81 4.10
N GLU A 108 -5.96 11.83 5.27
CA GLU A 108 -5.84 10.64 6.11
C GLU A 108 -7.22 10.09 6.56
N LYS A 109 -8.15 10.98 6.95
CA LYS A 109 -9.52 10.59 7.31
C LYS A 109 -10.29 10.00 6.12
N ILE A 110 -10.14 10.57 4.92
CA ILE A 110 -10.75 10.01 3.70
C ILE A 110 -10.24 8.58 3.52
N TRP A 111 -8.93 8.38 3.52
CA TRP A 111 -8.33 7.05 3.44
C TRP A 111 -8.88 6.08 4.47
N GLN A 112 -8.82 6.43 5.75
CA GLN A 112 -9.25 5.54 6.84
C GLN A 112 -10.73 5.20 6.75
N SER A 113 -11.57 6.15 6.33
CA SER A 113 -13.00 5.91 6.16
C SER A 113 -13.29 5.02 4.95
N VAL A 114 -12.58 5.21 3.83
CA VAL A 114 -12.83 4.50 2.57
C VAL A 114 -12.15 3.12 2.55
N VAL A 115 -10.96 2.96 3.12
CA VAL A 115 -10.19 1.69 3.07
C VAL A 115 -10.38 0.87 4.35
N ALA A 116 -10.81 1.48 5.47
CA ALA A 116 -10.86 0.85 6.79
C ALA A 116 -9.53 0.23 7.25
N SER A 117 -8.42 0.76 6.75
CA SER A 117 -7.05 0.33 7.09
C SER A 117 -6.20 1.55 7.47
N PRO A 118 -5.21 1.40 8.37
CA PRO A 118 -4.18 2.41 8.56
C PRO A 118 -3.48 2.77 7.24
N LEU A 119 -2.85 3.94 7.19
CA LEU A 119 -2.00 4.39 6.09
C LEU A 119 -0.65 3.65 6.08
N ARG A 120 -0.71 2.33 5.98
CA ARG A 120 0.45 1.44 5.98
C ARG A 120 0.21 0.22 5.10
N VAL A 121 1.27 -0.20 4.40
CA VAL A 121 1.35 -1.45 3.62
C VAL A 121 2.71 -2.08 3.86
N ASP A 122 2.75 -3.38 4.15
CA ASP A 122 4.01 -4.12 4.42
C ASP A 122 4.94 -3.43 5.44
N GLY A 123 4.37 -2.73 6.42
CA GLY A 123 5.16 -1.98 7.40
C GLY A 123 5.70 -0.62 6.92
N PHE A 124 5.49 -0.25 5.66
CA PHE A 124 5.78 1.08 5.13
C PHE A 124 4.62 2.05 5.35
N LYS A 125 4.95 3.32 5.61
CA LYS A 125 3.95 4.38 5.73
C LYS A 125 3.49 4.83 4.33
N ILE A 126 2.18 4.98 4.18
CA ILE A 126 1.57 5.71 3.06
C ILE A 126 1.43 7.16 3.51
N HIS A 127 1.94 8.10 2.73
CA HIS A 127 1.75 9.52 3.00
C HIS A 127 0.44 9.97 2.36
N ALA A 128 -0.41 10.65 3.11
CA ALA A 128 -1.60 11.31 2.59
C ALA A 128 -1.34 12.82 2.60
N GLN A 129 -1.26 13.42 1.42
CA GLN A 129 -0.89 14.83 1.25
C GLN A 129 -2.02 15.58 0.57
N TYR A 130 -2.40 16.70 1.16
CA TYR A 130 -3.36 17.63 0.61
C TYR A 130 -2.68 18.57 -0.37
N TYR A 131 -3.32 18.75 -1.52
CA TYR A 131 -2.93 19.71 -2.53
C TYR A 131 -4.17 20.49 -2.98
N ALA A 132 -3.97 21.77 -3.27
CA ALA A 132 -4.98 22.62 -3.88
C ALA A 132 -4.33 23.58 -4.87
N GLU A 133 -5.08 23.97 -5.90
CA GLU A 133 -4.68 25.04 -6.79
C GLU A 133 -4.87 26.38 -6.06
N LEU A 134 -3.83 27.22 -6.01
CA LEU A 134 -3.83 28.48 -5.25
C LEU A 134 -4.85 29.50 -5.79
N ASP A 135 -5.22 29.40 -7.07
CA ASP A 135 -6.04 30.39 -7.79
C ASP A 135 -7.43 29.87 -8.19
N VAL A 136 -7.78 28.64 -7.81
CA VAL A 136 -9.06 28.01 -8.18
C VAL A 136 -9.81 27.65 -6.90
N SER A 137 -11.14 27.81 -6.90
CA SER A 137 -11.98 27.71 -5.68
C SER A 137 -11.62 26.49 -4.81
N GLU A 138 -11.82 26.58 -3.50
CA GLU A 138 -11.53 25.51 -2.50
C GLU A 138 -12.10 24.12 -2.84
N GLU A 139 -13.01 24.04 -3.81
CA GLU A 139 -13.53 22.80 -4.37
C GLU A 139 -12.49 22.02 -5.21
N ASN A 140 -11.47 22.68 -5.79
CA ASN A 140 -10.45 22.06 -6.63
C ASN A 140 -9.19 21.68 -5.83
N TYR A 141 -9.39 20.73 -4.91
CA TYR A 141 -8.30 20.10 -4.17
C TYR A 141 -8.20 18.60 -4.48
N TRP A 142 -7.06 18.01 -4.18
CA TRP A 142 -6.85 16.56 -4.28
C TRP A 142 -6.01 16.04 -3.12
N CYS A 143 -6.19 14.75 -2.86
CA CYS A 143 -5.38 13.99 -1.91
C CYS A 143 -4.45 13.08 -2.70
N ARG A 144 -3.14 13.19 -2.45
CA ARG A 144 -2.15 12.25 -2.96
C ARG A 144 -1.84 11.21 -1.90
N TYR A 145 -1.92 9.94 -2.28
CA TYR A 145 -1.47 8.81 -1.46
C TYR A 145 -0.23 8.22 -2.08
N SER A 146 0.89 8.24 -1.35
CA SER A 146 2.20 7.87 -1.90
C SER A 146 3.04 7.01 -0.96
N LEU A 147 3.89 6.17 -1.56
CA LEU A 147 5.01 5.52 -0.88
C LEU A 147 6.25 6.39 -0.98
N SER A 148 7.17 6.25 -0.02
CA SER A 148 8.47 6.93 -0.06
C SER A 148 9.32 6.59 -1.30
N LYS A 149 9.04 5.46 -1.96
CA LYS A 149 9.72 5.02 -3.19
C LYS A 149 9.32 5.80 -4.45
N GLY A 150 8.24 6.58 -4.38
CA GLY A 150 7.75 7.36 -5.53
C GLY A 150 6.34 6.99 -5.93
N THR A 151 5.96 5.71 -5.85
CA THR A 151 4.63 5.24 -6.30
C THR A 151 3.50 6.00 -5.62
N TYR A 152 2.55 6.51 -6.40
CA TYR A 152 1.43 7.31 -5.89
C TYR A 152 0.18 7.27 -6.76
N PHE A 153 -0.95 7.69 -6.18
CA PHE A 153 -2.15 8.06 -6.93
C PHE A 153 -2.83 9.27 -6.28
N ASP A 154 -3.64 9.97 -7.07
CA ASP A 154 -4.39 11.16 -6.66
C ASP A 154 -5.89 10.86 -6.61
N TYR A 155 -6.56 11.35 -5.57
CA TYR A 155 -8.02 11.35 -5.43
C TYR A 155 -8.54 12.79 -5.46
N TYR A 156 -9.57 13.05 -6.27
CA TYR A 156 -10.19 14.36 -6.47
C TYR A 156 -11.60 14.38 -5.90
N PRO A 157 -11.81 14.92 -4.68
CA PRO A 157 -13.12 14.88 -4.02
C PRO A 157 -14.22 15.63 -4.77
N ALA A 158 -13.90 16.67 -5.55
CA ALA A 158 -14.87 17.39 -6.37
C ALA A 158 -15.65 16.48 -7.32
N SER A 159 -14.95 15.54 -7.97
CA SER A 159 -15.49 14.68 -9.03
C SER A 159 -15.57 13.21 -8.66
N GLY A 160 -14.98 12.81 -7.52
CA GLY A 160 -14.83 11.41 -7.17
C GLY A 160 -13.77 10.66 -7.99
N SER A 161 -13.03 11.36 -8.85
CA SER A 161 -12.06 10.73 -9.74
C SER A 161 -10.83 10.27 -8.99
N VAL A 162 -10.29 9.11 -9.38
CA VAL A 162 -9.04 8.56 -8.87
C VAL A 162 -8.10 8.38 -10.05
N SER A 163 -6.89 8.93 -9.97
CA SER A 163 -5.89 8.74 -11.03
C SER A 163 -5.44 7.28 -11.10
N PRO A 164 -4.91 6.83 -12.24
CA PRO A 164 -4.12 5.61 -12.27
C PRO A 164 -2.96 5.69 -11.27
N LEU A 165 -2.53 4.53 -10.78
CA LEU A 165 -1.29 4.40 -10.02
C LEU A 165 -0.12 4.78 -10.93
N LYS A 166 0.80 5.59 -10.41
CA LYS A 166 2.00 6.06 -11.10
C LYS A 166 3.22 5.63 -10.29
N ASP A 167 4.27 5.20 -10.98
CA ASP A 167 5.58 4.84 -10.43
C ASP A 167 6.64 5.91 -10.75
#